data_AF-A0A5S9MB25-F1
#
_entry.id   AF-A0A5S9MB25-F1
#
_cell.length_a   1.000
_cell.length_b   1.000
_cell.length_c   1.000
_cell.angle_alpha   90.00
_cell.angle_beta   90.00
_cell.angle_gamma   90.00
#
_symmetry.space_group_name_H-M   'P 1'
#
loop_
_entity.id
_entity.type
_entity.pdbx_description
1 polymer ?
#
loop_
_entity_poly.entity_id
_entity_poly.type
_entity_poly.pdbx_seq_one_letter_code
_entity_poly.pdbx_strand_id
1 'polypeptide(L)'
;MLDTAVMFNWIPERFRSLKDPLDTYFAMARGTKDAVSSEMTKWFNTNYHYIVPEYEKSTEFKLTHNKPLEAYEKVKKKKRC
;
A
#
# COMPACT_ATOMS: atom_id res chain seq x y z
N MET A 1 3.68 2.63 -5.77
CA MET A 1 2.55 3.46 -5.29
C MET A 1 1.73 2.76 -4.22
N LEU A 2 1.44 1.46 -4.34
CA LEU A 2 0.72 0.71 -3.31
C LEU A 2 1.30 0.86 -1.89
N ASP A 3 2.62 0.70 -1.73
CA ASP A 3 3.31 0.90 -0.44
C ASP A 3 2.98 2.25 0.20
N THR A 4 2.95 3.31 -0.59
CA THR A 4 2.62 4.66 -0.13
C THR A 4 1.16 4.78 0.26
N ALA A 5 0.24 4.18 -0.51
CA ALA A 5 -1.18 4.17 -0.21
C ALA A 5 -1.46 3.50 1.14
N VAL A 6 -0.88 2.31 1.37
CA VAL A 6 -1.05 1.58 2.63
C VAL A 6 -0.41 2.30 3.82
N MET A 7 0.77 2.93 3.62
CA MET A 7 1.45 3.73 4.63
C MET A 7 0.59 4.89 5.16
N PHE A 8 -0.23 5.51 4.32
CA PHE A 8 -1.10 6.63 4.68
C PHE A 8 -2.55 6.23 4.99
N ASN A 9 -2.83 4.93 5.17
CA ASN A 9 -4.19 4.43 5.37
C ASN A 9 -5.15 4.78 4.21
N TRP A 10 -4.60 4.95 3.01
CA TRP A 10 -5.35 5.24 1.80
C TRP A 10 -5.91 3.95 1.21
N ILE A 11 -6.85 3.35 1.94
CA ILE A 11 -7.44 2.04 1.67
C ILE A 11 -8.92 2.23 1.26
N PRO A 12 -9.34 1.69 0.11
CA PRO A 12 -10.73 1.71 -0.34
C PRO A 12 -11.66 1.00 0.64
N GLU A 13 -12.90 1.45 0.75
CA GLU A 13 -13.88 0.94 1.71
C GLU A 13 -14.09 -0.58 1.62
N ARG A 14 -14.07 -1.13 0.39
CA ARG A 14 -14.20 -2.57 0.12
C ARG A 14 -13.14 -3.46 0.79
N PHE A 15 -11.98 -2.91 1.14
CA PHE A 15 -10.91 -3.64 1.82
C PHE A 15 -10.77 -3.27 3.30
N ARG A 16 -11.55 -2.31 3.83
CA ARG A 16 -11.48 -1.89 5.24
C ARG A 16 -11.96 -2.94 6.22
N SER A 17 -12.76 -3.91 5.77
CA SER A 17 -13.23 -5.02 6.60
C SER A 17 -12.10 -6.00 6.97
N LEU A 18 -10.98 -5.98 6.25
CA LEU A 18 -9.81 -6.81 6.52
C LEU A 18 -9.00 -6.24 7.68
N LYS A 19 -8.82 -7.05 8.73
CA LYS A 19 -8.13 -6.64 9.96
C LYS A 19 -6.60 -6.75 9.88
N ASP A 20 -6.09 -7.69 9.09
CA ASP A 20 -4.64 -7.87 8.93
C ASP A 20 -4.12 -6.91 7.86
N PRO A 21 -3.20 -5.98 8.20
CA PRO A 21 -2.59 -5.08 7.23
C PRO A 21 -1.94 -5.78 6.03
N LEU A 22 -1.39 -6.98 6.23
CA LEU A 22 -0.74 -7.74 5.16
C LEU A 22 -1.78 -8.34 4.19
N ASP A 23 -2.88 -8.86 4.72
CA ASP A 23 -4.00 -9.33 3.91
C ASP A 23 -4.61 -8.18 3.12
N THR A 24 -4.80 -7.01 3.74
CA THR A 24 -5.30 -5.81 3.07
C THR A 24 -4.36 -5.38 1.94
N TYR A 25 -3.05 -5.42 2.18
CA TYR A 25 -2.05 -5.11 1.16
C TYR A 25 -2.16 -6.03 -0.07
N PHE A 26 -2.24 -7.34 0.15
CA PHE A 26 -2.40 -8.29 -0.95
C PHE A 26 -3.78 -8.21 -1.60
N ALA A 27 -4.83 -7.99 -0.82
CA ALA A 27 -6.19 -7.81 -1.33
C ALA A 27 -6.26 -6.61 -2.30
N MET A 28 -5.63 -5.48 -1.96
CA MET A 28 -5.54 -4.35 -2.88
C MET A 28 -4.73 -4.68 -4.15
N ALA A 29 -3.68 -5.50 -4.03
CA ALA A 29 -2.79 -5.84 -5.14
C ALA A 29 -3.37 -6.85 -6.14
N ARG A 30 -4.07 -7.88 -5.67
CA ARG A 30 -4.54 -9.01 -6.51
C ARG A 30 -6.03 -9.33 -6.34
N GLY A 31 -6.75 -8.60 -5.50
CA GLY A 31 -8.14 -8.87 -5.18
C GLY A 31 -8.30 -10.04 -4.20
N THR A 32 -9.53 -10.25 -3.79
CA THR A 32 -9.97 -11.41 -2.99
C THR A 32 -11.12 -12.10 -3.71
N LYS A 33 -11.70 -13.14 -3.11
CA LYS A 33 -12.90 -13.79 -3.66
C LYS A 33 -14.10 -12.85 -3.72
N ASP A 34 -14.16 -11.88 -2.81
CA ASP A 34 -15.32 -11.01 -2.58
C ASP A 34 -15.10 -9.57 -3.06
N ALA A 35 -13.88 -9.18 -3.40
CA ALA A 35 -13.53 -7.82 -3.82
C ALA A 35 -12.52 -7.78 -4.98
N VAL A 36 -12.79 -6.91 -5.94
CA VAL A 36 -11.93 -6.68 -7.11
C VAL A 36 -10.67 -5.90 -6.71
N SER A 37 -9.53 -6.29 -7.27
CA SER A 37 -8.24 -5.60 -7.09
C SER A 37 -8.31 -4.14 -7.50
N SER A 38 -7.43 -3.30 -6.94
CA SER A 38 -7.28 -1.93 -7.44
C SER A 38 -6.71 -1.90 -8.85
N GLU A 39 -7.04 -0.85 -9.60
CA GLU A 39 -6.62 -0.69 -10.99
C GLU A 39 -5.09 -0.58 -11.08
N MET A 40 -4.52 -1.21 -12.11
CA MET A 40 -3.10 -1.09 -12.45
C MET A 40 -2.95 -0.31 -13.74
N THR A 41 -2.10 0.71 -13.74
CA THR A 41 -1.79 1.49 -14.93
C THR A 41 -0.29 1.55 -15.19
N LYS A 42 0.09 1.89 -16.42
CA LYS A 42 1.49 1.97 -16.86
C LYS A 42 2.19 3.14 -16.17
N TRP A 43 3.39 2.89 -15.65
CA TRP A 43 4.24 3.90 -15.03
C TRP A 43 4.93 4.72 -16.11
N PHE A 44 4.34 5.88 -16.42
CA PHE A 44 4.81 6.78 -17.48
C PHE A 44 5.02 6.05 -18.81
N ASN A 45 6.19 6.20 -19.42
CA ASN A 45 6.60 5.54 -20.66
C ASN A 45 7.33 4.20 -20.42
N THR A 46 7.45 3.74 -19.17
CA THR A 46 8.14 2.49 -18.83
C THR A 46 7.20 1.29 -18.90
N ASN A 47 7.71 0.07 -19.08
CA ASN A 47 6.88 -1.15 -19.05
C ASN A 47 6.47 -1.60 -17.63
N TYR A 48 6.74 -0.77 -16.62
CA TYR A 48 6.32 -1.05 -15.26
C TYR A 48 4.86 -0.66 -15.06
N HIS A 49 4.14 -1.39 -14.20
CA HIS A 49 2.75 -1.09 -13.86
C HIS A 49 2.65 -0.82 -12.36
N TYR A 50 1.88 0.19 -11.99
CA TYR A 50 1.63 0.54 -10.60
C TYR A 50 0.14 0.52 -10.31
N ILE A 51 -0.18 0.20 -9.06
CA ILE A 51 -1.54 0.26 -8.55
C ILE A 51 -1.91 1.71 -8.30
N VAL A 52 -3.01 2.15 -8.92
CA VAL A 52 -3.57 3.49 -8.79
C VAL A 52 -4.24 3.60 -7.42
N PRO A 53 -3.83 4.56 -6.57
CA PRO A 53 -4.54 4.83 -5.32
C PRO A 53 -5.92 5.43 -5.64
N GLU A 54 -6.96 4.90 -5.01
CA GLU A 54 -8.34 5.34 -5.22
C GLU A 54 -8.77 6.28 -4.10
N TYR A 55 -9.11 7.53 -4.44
CA TYR A 55 -9.57 8.51 -3.45
C TYR A 55 -11.06 8.36 -3.17
N GLU A 56 -11.41 8.19 -1.89
CA GLU A 56 -12.79 8.21 -1.40
C GLU A 56 -12.94 9.30 -0.33
N LYS A 57 -14.10 9.98 -0.27
CA LYS A 57 -14.37 11.00 0.76
C LYS A 57 -14.33 10.45 2.19
N SER A 58 -14.54 9.15 2.36
CA SER A 58 -14.46 8.44 3.65
C SER A 58 -13.02 8.06 4.03
N THR A 59 -12.01 8.40 3.22
CA THR A 59 -10.61 8.05 3.49
C THR A 59 -10.06 8.88 4.63
N GLU A 60 -9.77 8.22 5.76
CA GLU A 60 -9.04 8.81 6.87
C GLU A 60 -7.54 8.64 6.68
N PHE A 61 -6.86 9.70 6.26
CA PHE A 61 -5.40 9.69 6.13
C PHE A 61 -4.74 9.64 7.50
N LYS A 62 -3.94 8.58 7.72
CA LYS A 62 -3.16 8.41 8.93
C LYS A 62 -1.89 7.65 8.60
N LEU A 63 -0.78 8.05 9.20
CA LEU A 63 0.45 7.27 9.12
C LEU A 63 0.30 5.99 9.95
N THR A 64 0.18 4.85 9.28
CA THR A 64 0.04 3.54 9.93
C THR A 64 1.39 2.89 10.18
N HIS A 65 2.30 2.99 9.21
CA HIS A 65 3.57 2.29 9.24
C HIS A 65 4.64 3.03 8.44
N ASN A 66 5.80 3.30 9.05
CA ASN A 66 6.87 4.08 8.41
C ASN A 66 7.98 3.17 7.84
N LYS A 67 7.64 2.49 6.74
CA LYS A 67 8.55 1.56 6.04
C LYS A 67 9.90 2.19 5.64
N PRO A 68 9.97 3.45 5.15
CA PRO A 68 11.25 4.10 4.82
C PRO A 68 12.16 4.30 6.04
N LEU A 69 11.60 4.71 7.18
CA LEU A 69 12.38 4.91 8.41
C LEU A 69 12.95 3.59 8.92
N GLU A 70 12.12 2.55 8.97
CA GLU A 70 12.55 1.21 9.41
C GLU A 70 13.66 0.65 8.51
N ALA A 71 13.53 0.81 7.19
CA ALA A 71 14.56 0.41 6.24
C ALA A 71 15.87 1.17 6.47
N TYR A 72 15.80 2.47 6.71
CA TYR A 72 16.96 3.30 7.02
C TYR A 72 17.64 2.86 8.32
N GLU A 73 16.89 2.67 9.41
CA GLU A 73 17.45 2.21 10.68
C GLU A 73 18.10 0.84 10.58
N LYS A 74 17.50 -0.08 9.82
CA LYS A 74 18.04 -1.42 9.57
C LYS A 74 19.41 -1.36 8.90
N VAL A 75 19.56 -0.52 7.88
CA VAL A 75 20.85 -0.32 7.20
C VAL A 75 21.85 0.40 8.11
N LYS A 76 21.42 1.42 8.86
CA LYS A 76 22.27 2.17 9.80
C LYS A 76 22.85 1.27 10.90
N LYS A 77 22.07 0.35 11.44
CA LYS A 77 22.53 -0.64 12.43
C LYS A 77 23.52 -1.63 11.83
N LYS A 78 23.27 -2.13 10.61
CA LYS A 78 24.20 -3.05 9.91
C LYS A 78 25.55 -2.43 9.58
N LYS A 79 25.62 -1.12 9.30
CA LYS A 79 26.89 -0.42 9.04
C LYS A 79 27.72 -0.14 10.30
N ARG A 80 27.17 -0.40 11.49
CA ARG A 80 27.85 -0.22 12.79
C ARG A 80 28.42 -1.53 13.36
N CYS A 81 28.31 -2.65 12.64
CA CYS A 81 28.93 -3.93 12.97
C CYS A 81 30.24 -4.12 12.20
#